data_AF-A0A7W1EDU8-F1
#
_entry.id   AF-A0A7W1EDU8-F1
#
_cell.length_a   1.000
_cell.length_b   1.000
_cell.length_c   1.000
_cell.angle_alpha   90.00
_cell.angle_beta   90.00
_cell.angle_gamma   90.00
#
_symmetry.space_group_name_H-M   'P 1'
#
loop_
_entity.id
_entity.type
_entity.pdbx_description
1 polymer ?
#
loop_
_entity_poly.entity_id
_entity_poly.type
_entity_poly.pdbx_seq_one_letter_code
_entity_poly.pdbx_strand_id
1 'polypeptide(L)'
;MENSNNTKVIGALVLGALVGAALGVLFAPDKGSVTRSKLAGGAKDLTEDLKKKIYDEIAALRTKAEELEKLTVEKVNEGLNNIKQKTGDLKHSG
;
A
#
# COMPACT_ATOMS: atom_id res chain seq x y z
N MET A 1 12.09 -14.76 -16.92
CA MET A 1 11.99 -15.28 -15.55
C MET A 1 11.71 -14.10 -14.61
N GLU A 2 10.90 -14.33 -13.57
CA GLU A 2 10.73 -13.49 -12.36
C GLU A 2 10.04 -12.12 -12.42
N ASN A 3 8.74 -12.15 -12.09
CA ASN A 3 8.09 -11.11 -11.27
C ASN A 3 7.20 -11.71 -10.16
N SER A 4 7.16 -13.04 -10.05
CA SER A 4 6.30 -13.79 -9.11
C SER A 4 6.70 -13.55 -7.65
N ASN A 5 7.97 -13.30 -7.41
CA ASN A 5 8.57 -12.93 -6.13
C ASN A 5 8.06 -11.57 -5.64
N ASN A 6 8.08 -10.52 -6.46
CA ASN A 6 7.58 -9.20 -6.04
C ASN A 6 6.06 -9.22 -5.79
N THR A 7 5.30 -9.88 -6.66
CA THR A 7 3.85 -10.04 -6.44
C THR A 7 3.54 -10.85 -5.19
N LYS A 8 4.32 -11.90 -4.89
CA LYS A 8 4.16 -12.69 -3.67
C LYS A 8 4.54 -11.89 -2.42
N VAL A 9 5.58 -11.06 -2.47
CA VAL A 9 5.99 -10.17 -1.37
C VAL A 9 4.94 -9.11 -1.10
N ILE A 10 4.42 -8.44 -2.14
CA ILE A 10 3.34 -7.45 -2.00
C ILE A 10 2.08 -8.12 -1.43
N GLY A 11 1.72 -9.31 -1.94
CA GLY A 11 0.58 -10.08 -1.43
C GLY A 11 0.74 -10.48 0.04
N ALA A 12 1.93 -10.96 0.43
CA ALA A 12 2.24 -11.31 1.82
C ALA A 12 2.21 -10.10 2.75
N LEU A 13 2.70 -8.93 2.29
CA LEU A 13 2.64 -7.68 3.06
C LEU A 13 1.18 -7.27 3.33
N VAL A 14 0.32 -7.29 2.30
CA VAL A 14 -1.10 -6.92 2.43
C VAL A 14 -1.83 -7.90 3.36
N LEU A 15 -1.62 -9.21 3.18
CA LEU A 15 -2.17 -10.23 4.07
C LEU A 15 -1.71 -10.05 5.51
N GLY A 16 -0.41 -9.83 5.72
CA GLY A 16 0.18 -9.58 7.03
C GLY A 16 -0.36 -8.31 7.68
N ALA A 17 -0.55 -7.23 6.91
CA ALA A 17 -1.10 -5.98 7.40
C ALA A 17 -2.56 -6.11 7.82
N LEU A 18 -3.39 -6.83 7.03
CA LEU A 18 -4.79 -7.06 7.37
C LEU A 18 -4.93 -7.92 8.63
N VAL A 19 -4.20 -9.04 8.71
CA VAL A 19 -4.19 -9.91 9.88
C VAL A 19 -3.65 -9.15 11.10
N GLY A 20 -2.55 -8.40 10.92
CA GLY A 20 -1.95 -7.59 11.98
C GLY A 20 -2.86 -6.48 12.48
N ALA A 21 -3.59 -5.80 11.59
CA ALA A 21 -4.56 -4.79 11.97
C ALA A 21 -5.78 -5.40 12.67
N ALA A 22 -6.29 -6.53 12.18
CA ALA A 22 -7.39 -7.25 12.83
C ALA A 22 -7.01 -7.68 14.25
N LEU A 23 -5.84 -8.28 14.42
CA LEU A 23 -5.32 -8.66 15.73
C LEU A 23 -5.01 -7.43 16.60
N GLY A 24 -4.41 -6.37 16.04
CA GLY A 24 -4.08 -5.14 16.76
C GLY A 24 -5.31 -4.39 17.27
N VAL A 25 -6.39 -4.37 16.48
CA VAL A 25 -7.69 -3.81 16.89
C VAL A 25 -8.38 -4.71 17.91
N LEU A 26 -8.32 -6.04 17.74
CA LEU A 26 -8.96 -6.99 18.66
C LEU A 26 -8.29 -7.06 20.03
N PHE A 27 -6.95 -7.01 20.08
CA PHE A 27 -6.18 -7.04 21.32
C PHE A 27 -6.09 -5.69 22.03
N ALA A 28 -6.54 -4.59 21.41
CA ALA A 28 -6.52 -3.28 22.04
C ALA A 28 -7.39 -3.29 23.32
N PRO A 29 -6.81 -3.15 24.53
CA PRO A 29 -7.55 -3.23 25.80
C PRO A 29 -8.32 -1.94 26.12
N ASP A 30 -8.08 -0.89 25.35
CA ASP A 30 -8.67 0.44 25.52
C ASP A 30 -10.04 0.56 24.83
N LYS A 31 -10.94 1.37 25.42
CA LYS A 31 -12.22 1.70 24.79
C LYS A 31 -12.00 2.44 23.48
N GLY A 32 -12.84 2.20 22.46
CA GLY A 32 -12.71 2.80 21.13
C GLY A 32 -12.60 4.33 21.09
N SER A 33 -13.21 5.04 22.06
CA SER A 33 -13.05 6.49 22.23
C SER A 33 -11.62 6.89 22.61
N VAL A 34 -10.98 6.11 23.47
CA VAL A 34 -9.57 6.28 23.87
C VAL A 34 -8.65 5.87 22.72
N THR A 35 -8.94 4.77 22.03
CA THR A 35 -8.16 4.31 20.87
C THR A 35 -8.15 5.34 19.74
N ARG A 36 -9.30 5.95 19.41
CA ARG A 36 -9.38 7.00 18.38
C ARG A 36 -8.60 8.26 18.79
N SER A 37 -8.66 8.64 20.07
CA SER A 37 -7.91 9.78 20.60
C SER A 37 -6.40 9.51 20.61
N LYS A 38 -5.98 8.32 21.06
CA LYS A 38 -4.59 7.85 21.01
C LYS A 38 -4.07 7.72 19.58
N LEU A 39 -4.90 7.29 18.62
CA LEU A 39 -4.51 7.25 17.22
C LEU A 39 -4.32 8.66 16.65
N ALA A 40 -5.21 9.61 16.97
CA ALA A 40 -5.09 10.98 16.49
C ALA A 40 -3.84 11.71 17.05
N GLY A 41 -3.53 11.52 18.33
CA GLY A 41 -2.32 12.09 18.96
C GLY A 41 -1.06 11.30 18.63
N GLY A 42 -1.08 10.00 18.90
CA GLY A 42 0.07 9.11 18.75
C GLY A 42 0.48 8.86 17.31
N ALA A 43 -0.42 8.95 16.31
CA ALA A 43 0.01 8.87 14.91
C ALA A 43 0.87 10.06 14.51
N LYS A 44 0.64 11.23 15.10
CA LYS A 44 1.41 12.44 14.79
C LYS A 44 2.82 12.33 15.36
N ASP A 45 2.92 11.97 16.63
CA ASP A 45 4.20 11.75 17.33
C ASP A 45 4.97 10.59 16.71
N LEU A 46 4.28 9.47 16.42
CA LEU A 46 4.89 8.33 15.74
C LEU A 46 5.38 8.72 14.35
N THR A 47 4.59 9.47 13.56
CA THR A 47 5.03 9.92 12.23
C THR A 47 6.24 10.82 12.31
N GLU A 48 6.34 11.67 13.33
CA GLU A 48 7.47 12.59 13.53
C GLU A 48 8.74 11.83 13.94
N ASP A 49 8.63 10.88 14.87
CA ASP A 49 9.74 10.01 15.29
C ASP A 49 10.18 9.05 14.17
N LEU A 50 9.22 8.48 13.43
CA LEU A 50 9.52 7.65 12.27
C LEU A 50 10.17 8.50 11.19
N LYS A 51 9.64 9.69 10.86
CA LYS A 51 10.28 10.59 9.90
C LYS A 51 11.72 10.85 10.29
N LYS A 52 12.00 11.09 11.58
CA LYS A 52 13.34 11.41 12.05
C LYS A 52 14.30 10.23 11.97
N LYS A 53 13.84 9.01 12.30
CA LYS A 53 14.65 7.78 12.24
C LYS A 53 14.83 7.24 10.83
N ILE A 54 13.78 7.31 10.02
CA ILE A 54 13.82 6.82 8.65
C ILE A 54 14.32 7.91 7.71
N TYR A 55 14.45 9.19 8.07
CA TYR A 55 14.83 10.26 7.12
C TYR A 55 16.03 9.88 6.24
N ASP A 56 17.05 9.27 6.85
CA ASP A 56 18.27 8.85 6.17
C ASP A 56 18.08 7.54 5.38
N GLU A 57 17.26 6.60 5.85
CA GLU A 57 16.96 5.34 5.15
C GLU A 57 15.90 5.49 4.05
N ILE A 58 14.99 6.46 4.21
CA ILE A 58 13.86 6.72 3.32
C ILE A 58 14.34 7.34 2.01
N ALA A 59 15.52 7.96 1.97
CA ALA A 59 16.10 8.43 0.72
C ALA A 59 16.38 7.26 -0.24
N ALA A 60 16.97 6.18 0.27
CA ALA A 60 17.22 4.96 -0.51
C ALA A 60 15.92 4.20 -0.83
N LEU A 61 14.96 4.22 0.11
CA LEU A 61 13.64 3.62 -0.12
C LEU A 61 12.78 4.45 -1.07
N ARG A 62 12.91 5.77 -1.10
CA ARG A 62 12.18 6.68 -2.01
C ARG A 62 12.51 6.38 -3.45
N THR A 63 13.79 6.23 -3.79
CA THR A 63 14.20 5.88 -5.15
C THR A 63 13.60 4.54 -5.60
N LYS A 64 13.59 3.53 -4.71
CA LYS A 64 12.96 2.24 -4.98
C LYS A 64 11.43 2.30 -5.02
N ALA A 65 10.83 3.15 -4.20
CA ALA A 65 9.39 3.38 -4.16
C ALA A 65 8.91 4.10 -5.43
N GLU A 66 9.66 5.09 -5.92
CA GLU A 66 9.39 5.78 -7.19
C GLU A 66 9.49 4.82 -8.38
N GLU A 67 10.47 3.90 -8.39
CA GLU A 67 10.53 2.83 -9.40
C GLU A 67 9.33 1.88 -9.33
N LEU A 68 8.93 1.46 -8.12
CA LEU A 68 7.74 0.64 -7.88
C LEU A 68 6.46 1.35 -8.29
N GLU A 69 6.34 2.65 -8.01
CA GLU A 69 5.19 3.47 -8.37
C GLU A 69 5.08 3.60 -9.90
N LYS A 70 6.20 3.88 -10.59
CA LYS A 70 6.25 3.89 -12.05
C LYS A 70 5.80 2.55 -12.64
N LEU A 71 6.37 1.44 -12.18
CA LEU A 71 6.02 0.10 -12.64
C LEU A 71 4.55 -0.26 -12.36
N THR A 72 4.00 0.24 -11.24
CA THR A 72 2.60 0.02 -10.87
C THR A 72 1.67 0.84 -11.76
N VAL A 73 1.94 2.14 -11.94
CA VAL A 73 1.17 3.03 -12.80
C VAL A 73 1.23 2.59 -14.26
N GLU A 74 2.38 2.14 -14.74
CA GLU A 74 2.57 1.66 -16.10
C GLU A 74 1.79 0.36 -16.35
N LYS A 75 1.87 -0.63 -15.43
CA LYS A 75 1.06 -1.85 -15.51
C LYS A 75 -0.44 -1.59 -15.41
N VAL A 76 -0.85 -0.66 -14.55
CA VAL A 76 -2.27 -0.27 -14.43
C VAL A 76 -2.73 0.39 -15.71
N ASN A 77 -1.95 1.31 -16.28
CA ASN A 77 -2.29 1.94 -17.55
C ASN A 77 -2.32 0.95 -18.72
N GLU A 78 -1.37 0.01 -18.81
CA GLU A 78 -1.43 -1.08 -19.80
C GLU A 78 -2.69 -1.93 -19.62
N GLY A 79 -3.01 -2.34 -18.38
CA GLY A 79 -4.22 -3.11 -18.08
C GLY A 79 -5.50 -2.35 -18.45
N LEU A 80 -5.58 -1.06 -18.08
CA LEU A 80 -6.70 -0.19 -18.41
C LEU A 80 -6.82 0.09 -19.91
N ASN A 81 -5.71 0.23 -20.63
CA ASN A 81 -5.69 0.44 -22.08
C ASN A 81 -6.11 -0.84 -22.82
N ASN A 82 -5.65 -2.01 -22.38
CA ASN A 82 -6.08 -3.31 -22.91
C ASN A 82 -7.57 -3.56 -22.66
N ILE A 83 -8.08 -3.14 -21.49
CA ILE A 83 -9.53 -3.19 -21.18
C ILE A 83 -10.30 -2.17 -22.01
N LYS A 84 -9.79 -0.95 -22.19
CA LYS A 84 -10.42 0.08 -23.02
C LYS A 84 -10.50 -0.32 -24.48
N GLN A 85 -9.46 -0.91 -25.05
CA GLN A 85 -9.47 -1.42 -26.42
C GLN A 85 -10.51 -2.54 -26.56
N LYS A 86 -10.46 -3.57 -25.70
CA LYS A 86 -11.46 -4.65 -25.71
C LYS A 86 -12.88 -4.13 -25.50
N THR A 87 -13.09 -3.13 -24.64
CA THR A 87 -14.41 -2.52 -24.40
C THR A 87 -14.87 -1.66 -25.58
N GLY A 88 -13.95 -0.99 -26.28
CA GLY A 88 -14.24 -0.25 -27.50
C GLY A 88 -14.69 -1.16 -28.63
N ASP A 89 -14.04 -2.31 -28.80
CA ASP A 89 -14.40 -3.32 -29.81
C ASP A 89 -15.77 -3.97 -29.49
N LEU A 90 -16.06 -4.22 -28.20
CA LEU A 90 -17.36 -4.72 -27.75
C LEU A 90 -18.51 -3.71 -27.94
N LYS A 91 -18.20 -2.40 -28.01
CA LYS A 91 -19.20 -1.32 -28.16
C LYS A 91 -19.46 -0.93 -29.62
N HIS A 92 -18.62 -1.39 -30.56
CA HIS A 92 -18.78 -1.17 -32.00
C HIS A 92 -19.31 -2.41 -32.76
N SER A 93 -19.29 -3.59 -32.14
CA SER A 93 -19.78 -4.84 -32.76
C SER A 93 -21.22 -5.23 -32.35
N GLY A 94 -21.95 -4.35 -31.65
CA GLY A 94 -23.33 -4.54 -31.22
C GLY A 94 -24.29 -3.53 -31.82
#